data_AF-A0AAE3MFT0-F1
#
_entry.id   AF-A0AAE3MFT0-F1
#
_cell.length_a   1.000
_cell.length_b   1.000
_cell.length_c   1.000
_cell.angle_alpha   90.00
_cell.angle_beta   90.00
_cell.angle_gamma   90.00
#
_symmetry.space_group_name_H-M   'P 1'
#
loop_
_entity.id
_entity.type
_entity.pdbx_description
1 polymer ?
#
loop_
_entity_poly.entity_id
_entity_poly.type
_entity_poly.pdbx_seq_one_letter_code
_entity_poly.pdbx_strand_id
1 'polypeptide(L)'
;MDMVGNRVAPLALGPEHVVLFIGTNKIVKDTPEAFHRIKTIAAPLNAKRHTNFKIPCQTTSICHDCKSNQRICNSWVITEKSFPKHRIKIILINQELGY
;
A
#
# COMPACT_ATOMS: atom_id res chain seq x y z
N MET A 1 -0.44 -1.25 -1.76
CA MET A 1 -0.11 -2.69 -1.85
C MET A 1 -1.19 -3.50 -1.15
N ASP A 2 -1.43 -4.73 -1.61
CA ASP A 2 -2.36 -5.64 -0.93
C ASP A 2 -2.04 -7.12 -1.09
N MET A 3 -2.59 -7.93 -0.16
CA MET A 3 -2.54 -9.40 -0.19
C MET A 3 -3.68 -9.95 -1.03
N VAL A 4 -4.93 -9.62 -0.67
CA VAL A 4 -6.16 -10.13 -1.29
C VAL A 4 -6.90 -9.10 -2.15
N GLY A 5 -6.36 -7.88 -2.23
CA GLY A 5 -6.90 -6.82 -3.08
C GLY A 5 -7.92 -5.90 -2.43
N ASN A 6 -8.22 -6.04 -1.13
CA ASN A 6 -9.32 -5.31 -0.47
C ASN A 6 -9.14 -3.77 -0.42
N ARG A 7 -7.92 -3.24 -0.57
CA ARG A 7 -7.60 -1.81 -0.66
C ARG A 7 -7.38 -1.34 -2.10
N VAL A 8 -6.81 -2.18 -2.96
CA VAL A 8 -6.49 -1.80 -4.35
C VAL A 8 -7.67 -1.98 -5.30
N ALA A 9 -8.52 -2.99 -5.08
CA ALA A 9 -9.68 -3.25 -5.92
C ALA A 9 -10.67 -2.07 -5.90
N PRO A 10 -11.03 -1.47 -4.74
CA PRO A 10 -11.94 -0.33 -4.73
C PRO A 10 -11.44 0.88 -5.53
N LEU A 11 -10.12 1.01 -5.74
CA LEU A 11 -9.57 2.09 -6.55
C LEU A 11 -9.81 1.85 -8.05
N ALA A 12 -9.62 0.62 -8.53
CA ALA A 12 -9.83 0.25 -9.92
C ALA A 12 -11.32 0.06 -10.25
N LEU A 13 -11.99 -0.86 -9.56
CA LEU A 13 -13.41 -1.19 -9.73
C LEU A 13 -14.03 -1.30 -8.35
N GLY A 14 -14.87 -0.34 -7.99
CA GLY A 14 -15.37 -0.24 -6.64
C GLY A 14 -16.47 0.79 -6.47
N PRO A 15 -16.67 1.28 -5.23
CA PRO A 15 -17.77 2.17 -4.89
C PRO A 15 -17.81 3.45 -5.74
N GLU A 16 -18.99 4.08 -5.78
CA GLU A 16 -19.21 5.37 -6.43
C GLU A 16 -18.32 6.49 -5.87
N HIS A 17 -18.02 6.42 -4.58
CA HIS A 17 -17.12 7.35 -3.90
C HIS A 17 -16.03 6.59 -3.15
N VAL A 18 -14.78 6.99 -3.38
CA VAL A 18 -13.60 6.47 -2.67
C VAL A 18 -12.87 7.64 -2.04
N VAL A 19 -12.68 7.59 -0.72
CA VAL A 19 -11.96 8.62 0.02
C VAL A 19 -10.66 8.03 0.55
N LEU A 20 -9.54 8.62 0.13
CA LEU A 20 -8.20 8.23 0.56
C LEU A 20 -7.66 9.23 1.58
N PHE A 21 -7.39 8.77 2.79
CA PHE A 21 -6.71 9.54 3.82
C PHE A 21 -5.21 9.22 3.77
N ILE A 22 -4.39 10.20 3.42
CA ILE A 22 -2.96 10.02 3.18
C ILE A 22 -2.17 10.98 4.07
N GLY A 23 -1.33 10.43 4.94
CA GLY A 23 -0.37 11.20 5.73
C GLY A 23 0.79 11.70 4.87
N THR A 24 1.37 12.84 5.23
CA THR A 24 2.49 13.45 4.49
C THR A 24 3.72 12.55 4.41
N ASN A 25 3.90 11.62 5.36
CA ASN A 25 4.94 10.58 5.36
C ASN A 25 4.85 9.56 4.20
N LYS A 26 3.84 9.67 3.32
CA LYS A 26 3.65 8.81 2.14
C LYS A 26 3.94 9.50 0.82
N ILE A 27 4.25 10.80 0.83
CA ILE A 27 4.64 11.56 -0.35
C ILE A 27 6.12 11.31 -0.63
N VAL A 28 6.44 10.99 -1.87
CA VAL A 28 7.80 10.67 -2.36
C VAL A 28 8.01 11.36 -3.71
N LYS A 29 9.26 11.44 -4.16
CA LYS A 29 9.63 12.16 -5.39
C LYS A 29 9.06 11.51 -6.64
N ASP A 30 9.11 10.18 -6.73
CA ASP A 30 8.78 9.44 -7.95
C ASP A 30 8.30 8.00 -7.68
N THR A 31 7.87 7.33 -8.75
CA THR A 31 7.34 5.96 -8.71
C THR A 31 8.38 4.93 -8.21
N PRO A 32 9.66 4.95 -8.65
CA PRO A 32 10.70 4.12 -8.04
C PRO A 32 10.83 4.29 -6.52
N GLU A 33 10.84 5.53 -6.03
CA GLU A 33 10.90 5.81 -4.59
C GLU A 33 9.64 5.31 -3.87
N ALA A 34 8.46 5.40 -4.50
CA ALA A 34 7.23 4.83 -3.96
C ALA A 34 7.33 3.31 -3.76
N PHE A 35 7.89 2.59 -4.75
CA PHE A 35 8.13 1.15 -4.62
C PHE A 35 9.21 0.83 -3.59
N HIS A 36 10.27 1.63 -3.53
CA HIS A 36 11.29 1.50 -2.50
C HIS A 36 10.66 1.60 -1.11
N ARG A 37 9.91 2.67 -0.85
CA ARG A 37 9.18 2.88 0.42
C ARG A 37 8.22 1.73 0.74
N ILE A 38 7.49 1.21 -0.25
CA ILE A 38 6.62 0.03 -0.04
C ILE A 38 7.44 -1.17 0.41
N LYS A 39 8.59 -1.44 -0.22
CA LYS A 39 9.42 -2.61 0.09
C LYS A 39 10.20 -2.46 1.40
N THR A 40 10.62 -1.26 1.78
CA THR A 40 11.48 -1.03 2.95
C THR A 40 10.71 -0.63 4.21
N ILE A 41 9.58 0.05 4.07
CA ILE A 41 8.81 0.58 5.20
C ILE A 41 7.45 -0.11 5.29
N ALA A 42 6.61 0.06 4.27
CA ALA A 42 5.20 -0.28 4.41
C ALA A 42 4.93 -1.79 4.50
N ALA A 43 5.56 -2.59 3.64
CA ALA A 43 5.40 -4.04 3.64
C ALA A 43 5.99 -4.69 4.90
N PRO A 44 7.23 -4.40 5.32
CA PRO A 44 7.78 -5.00 6.53
C PRO A 44 7.00 -4.63 7.79
N LEU A 45 6.58 -3.37 7.95
CA LEU A 45 5.78 -2.95 9.11
C LEU A 45 4.38 -3.57 9.11
N ASN A 46 3.72 -3.67 7.96
CA ASN A 46 2.46 -4.40 7.86
C ASN A 46 2.62 -5.90 8.18
N ALA A 47 3.70 -6.52 7.68
CA ALA A 47 4.01 -7.92 7.93
C ALA A 47 4.18 -8.19 9.43
N LYS A 48 4.94 -7.35 10.13
CA LYS A 48 5.15 -7.44 11.60
C LYS A 48 3.86 -7.39 12.41
N ARG A 49 2.86 -6.61 11.95
CA ARG A 49 1.56 -6.52 12.62
C ARG A 49 0.80 -7.85 12.63
N HIS A 50 1.03 -8.70 11.64
CA HIS A 50 0.36 -10.01 11.54
C HIS A 50 1.24 -11.08 12.16
N THR A 51 0.89 -11.59 13.35
CA THR A 51 1.69 -12.60 14.07
C THR A 51 1.68 -13.99 13.43
N ASN A 52 0.66 -14.30 12.64
CA ASN A 52 0.41 -15.66 12.13
C ASN A 52 0.95 -15.91 10.72
N PHE A 53 1.57 -14.90 10.09
CA PHE A 53 2.20 -15.09 8.79
C PHE A 53 3.60 -15.68 8.95
N LYS A 54 4.07 -16.35 7.90
CA LYS A 54 5.41 -16.91 7.74
C LYS A 54 6.00 -16.31 6.48
N ILE A 55 6.40 -15.05 6.58
CA ILE A 55 7.03 -14.30 5.49
C ILE A 55 8.36 -13.70 5.97
N PRO A 56 9.43 -13.73 5.16
CA PRO A 56 10.76 -13.30 5.60
C PRO A 56 10.82 -11.87 6.18
N CYS A 57 10.13 -10.92 5.55
CA CYS A 57 10.16 -9.51 5.96
C CYS A 57 9.50 -9.22 7.31
N GLN A 58 8.71 -10.15 7.84
CA GLN A 58 8.11 -10.06 9.17
C GLN A 58 9.17 -10.16 10.27
N THR A 59 10.18 -11.04 10.09
CA THR A 59 11.25 -11.24 11.06
C THR A 59 12.46 -10.38 10.75
N THR A 60 12.88 -10.31 9.49
CA THR A 60 14.11 -9.60 9.11
C THR A 60 13.92 -8.10 8.97
N SER A 61 12.68 -7.60 8.89
CA SER A 61 12.36 -6.20 8.53
C SER A 61 12.85 -5.77 7.13
N ILE A 62 13.34 -6.71 6.32
CA ILE A 62 13.94 -6.44 5.01
C ILE A 62 13.13 -7.20 3.95
N CYS A 63 12.90 -6.56 2.80
CA CYS A 63 12.26 -7.23 1.67
C CYS A 63 13.20 -8.25 1.03
N HIS A 64 12.75 -9.50 0.92
CA HIS A 64 13.47 -10.60 0.26
C HIS A 64 12.90 -10.94 -1.12
N ASP A 65 12.03 -10.08 -1.66
CA ASP A 65 11.21 -10.35 -2.86
C ASP A 65 10.64 -11.78 -2.89
N CYS A 66 10.05 -12.18 -1.77
CA CYS A 66 9.71 -13.58 -1.54
C CYS A 66 8.54 -14.06 -2.42
N LYS A 67 8.49 -15.37 -2.66
CA LYS A 67 7.38 -16.07 -3.32
C LYS A 67 6.50 -16.85 -2.33
N SER A 68 6.45 -16.42 -1.07
CA SER A 68 5.65 -17.11 -0.05
C SER A 68 4.15 -17.08 -0.42
N ASN A 69 3.45 -18.17 -0.15
CA ASN A 69 1.98 -18.24 -0.29
C ASN A 69 1.25 -17.23 0.61
N GLN A 70 1.94 -16.70 1.63
CA GLN A 70 1.42 -15.68 2.55
C GLN A 70 1.98 -14.27 2.25
N ARG A 71 2.55 -14.04 1.05
CA ARG A 71 3.04 -12.72 0.62
C ARG A 71 1.90 -11.70 0.71
N ILE A 72 2.17 -10.57 1.37
CA ILE A 72 1.16 -9.51 1.61
C ILE A 72 1.20 -8.37 0.60
N CYS A 73 2.20 -8.35 -0.26
CA CYS A 73 2.47 -7.28 -1.23
C CYS A 73 2.36 -7.85 -2.66
N ASN A 74 1.23 -8.48 -2.96
CA ASN A 74 0.95 -9.15 -4.24
C ASN A 74 0.53 -8.18 -5.32
N SER A 75 -0.31 -7.20 -4.95
CA SER A 75 -0.94 -6.30 -5.94
C SER A 75 -0.75 -4.85 -5.56
N TRP A 76 -0.35 -4.05 -6.55
CA TRP A 76 -0.20 -2.60 -6.46
C TRP A 76 -1.09 -1.97 -7.53
N VAL A 77 -1.50 -0.72 -7.31
CA VAL A 77 -2.29 0.03 -8.29
C VAL A 77 -1.62 1.38 -8.50
N ILE A 78 -1.50 1.76 -9.77
CA ILE A 78 -1.14 3.11 -10.20
C ILE A 78 -2.42 3.71 -10.79
N THR A 79 -2.81 4.87 -10.30
CA THR A 79 -4.01 5.59 -10.76
C THR A 79 -3.57 6.85 -11.48
N GLU A 80 -3.56 6.80 -12.81
CA GLU A 80 -3.23 7.95 -13.67
C GLU A 80 -4.34 9.01 -13.64
N LYS A 81 -5.60 8.58 -13.51
CA LYS A 81 -6.78 9.45 -13.56
C LYS A 81 -7.93 8.87 -12.75
N SER A 82 -8.71 9.76 -12.11
CA SER A 82 -10.03 9.38 -11.58
C SER A 82 -11.06 9.35 -12.70
N PHE A 83 -11.58 8.17 -13.01
CA PHE A 83 -12.76 7.99 -13.84
C PHE A 83 -13.77 7.06 -13.13
N PRO A 84 -15.05 7.45 -13.02
CA PRO A 84 -15.64 8.75 -13.37
C PRO A 84 -15.03 9.95 -12.61
N LYS A 85 -15.31 11.15 -13.12
CA LYS A 85 -14.83 12.40 -12.49
C LYS A 85 -15.35 12.49 -11.06
N HIS A 86 -14.52 12.98 -10.13
CA HIS A 86 -14.86 13.16 -8.70
C HIS A 86 -15.13 11.87 -7.89
N ARG A 87 -14.94 10.68 -8.46
CA ARG A 87 -15.07 9.40 -7.75
C ARG A 87 -14.03 9.24 -6.63
N ILE A 88 -12.76 9.49 -6.94
CA ILE A 88 -11.66 9.36 -5.98
C ILE A 88 -11.36 10.74 -5.39
N LYS A 89 -11.44 10.85 -4.06
CA LYS A 89 -11.13 12.04 -3.28
C LYS A 89 -9.92 11.76 -2.41
N ILE A 90 -8.91 12.62 -2.45
CA ILE A 90 -7.69 12.49 -1.62
C ILE A 90 -7.72 13.58 -0.55
N ILE A 91 -7.62 13.15 0.71
CA ILE A 91 -7.46 14.02 1.87
C ILE A 91 -6.01 13.85 2.35
N LEU A 92 -5.20 14.88 2.10
CA LEU A 92 -3.84 14.95 2.62
C LEU A 92 -3.88 15.46 4.06
N ILE A 93 -3.32 14.67 4.97
CA ILE A 93 -3.24 15.00 6.39
C ILE A 93 -1.79 15.36 6.71
N ASN A 94 -1.57 16.55 7.26
CA ASN A 94 -0.24 17.05 7.63
C ASN A 94 0.30 16.39 8.92
N GLN A 95 0.33 15.07 8.96
CA GLN A 95 0.80 14.23 10.06
C GLN A 95 1.37 12.93 9.51
N GLU A 96 2.27 12.31 10.27
CA GLU A 96 2.77 10.96 9.97
C GLU A 96 1.75 9.91 10.40
N LEU A 97 1.06 9.30 9.42
CA LEU A 97 -0.02 8.34 9.69
C LEU A 97 0.23 7.00 9.01
N GLY A 98 0.08 5.92 9.78
CA GLY A 98 0.37 4.56 9.33
C GLY A 98 1.84 4.36 8.99
N TYR A 99 2.12 3.44 8.06
CA TYR A 99 3.45 3.07 7.61
C TYR A 99 3.58 3.16 6.09
#